data_AF-A0A350PFN9-F1
#
_entry.id   AF-A0A350PFN9-F1
#
_cell.length_a   1.000
_cell.length_b   1.000
_cell.length_c   1.000
_cell.angle_alpha   90.00
_cell.angle_beta   90.00
_cell.angle_gamma   90.00
#
_symmetry.space_group_name_H-M   'P 1'
#
loop_
_entity.id
_entity.type
_entity.pdbx_description
1 polymer ?
#
loop_
_entity_poly.entity_id
_entity_poly.type
_entity_poly.pdbx_seq_one_letter_code
_entity_poly.pdbx_strand_id
1 'polypeptide(L)'
;KQYHDYRAAYYNSFASNTDMRFGPTPTYLEGQNASGLKSNRDFLRNRRDFVYVTIFLSYVLNAVDAYVFAHLRPFDVSDDLSMNHRFIPSNITSPLLGDVPSISLSIKF
;
A
#
# COMPACT_ATOMS: atom_id res chain seq x y z
N LYS A 1 1.02 24.02 1.86
CA LYS A 1 1.02 25.47 2.19
C LYS A 1 2.33 25.84 2.90
N GLN A 2 2.63 25.27 4.07
CA GLN A 2 3.86 25.53 4.85
C GLN A 2 5.19 25.58 4.06
N TYR A 3 5.49 24.62 3.16
CA TYR A 3 6.75 24.68 2.38
C TYR A 3 6.90 25.95 1.54
N HIS A 4 5.81 26.40 0.91
CA HIS A 4 5.82 27.62 0.09
C HIS A 4 6.04 28.85 0.97
N ASP A 5 5.41 28.87 2.15
CA ASP A 5 5.54 29.94 3.13
C ASP A 5 6.98 30.07 3.64
N TYR A 6 7.62 28.97 4.03
CA TYR A 6 9.03 28.96 4.44
C TYR A 6 10.00 29.30 3.30
N ARG A 7 9.66 28.90 2.06
CA ARG A 7 10.46 29.23 0.88
C ARG A 7 10.38 30.73 0.56
N ALA A 8 9.20 31.33 0.63
CA ALA A 8 9.00 32.77 0.43
C ALA A 8 9.71 33.58 1.51
N ALA A 9 9.48 33.23 2.78
CA ALA A 9 10.13 33.86 3.92
C ALA A 9 11.67 33.81 3.83
N TYR A 10 12.24 32.64 3.50
CA TYR A 10 13.69 32.51 3.33
C TYR A 10 14.22 33.37 2.17
N TYR A 11 13.53 33.41 1.04
CA TYR A 11 13.97 34.20 -0.11
C TYR A 11 13.92 35.71 0.17
N ASN A 12 12.85 36.18 0.82
CA ASN A 12 12.66 37.58 1.18
C ASN A 12 13.55 38.01 2.37
N SER A 13 14.20 37.07 3.08
CA SER A 13 15.12 37.40 4.19
C SER A 13 16.45 38.02 3.73
N PHE A 14 16.77 37.93 2.44
CA PHE A 14 17.97 38.54 1.87
C PHE A 14 17.66 39.93 1.34
N ALA A 15 18.44 40.93 1.76
CA ALA A 15 18.25 42.33 1.37
C ALA A 15 18.34 42.58 -0.15
N SER A 16 18.95 41.67 -0.91
CA SER A 16 19.02 41.75 -2.38
C SER A 16 17.72 41.39 -3.09
N ASN A 17 16.81 40.69 -2.41
CA ASN A 17 15.61 40.11 -3.02
C ASN A 17 14.38 40.97 -2.69
N THR A 18 14.05 41.92 -3.57
CA THR A 18 12.89 42.82 -3.42
C THR A 18 11.71 42.44 -4.32
N ASP A 19 11.88 41.45 -5.19
CA ASP A 19 10.93 41.03 -6.22
C ASP A 19 9.82 40.10 -5.71
N MET A 20 9.87 39.70 -4.43
CA MET A 20 8.89 38.81 -3.78
C MET A 20 8.48 37.61 -4.65
N ARG A 21 9.45 37.01 -5.35
CA ARG A 21 9.22 36.01 -6.40
C ARG A 21 8.32 34.83 -5.99
N PHE A 22 8.34 34.46 -4.70
CA PHE A 22 7.57 33.34 -4.16
C PHE A 22 6.34 33.77 -3.34
N GLY A 23 5.99 35.05 -3.40
CA GLY A 23 4.91 35.66 -2.63
C GLY A 23 5.38 36.41 -1.38
N PRO A 24 4.45 37.07 -0.69
CA PRO A 24 4.74 37.79 0.56
C PRO A 24 5.13 36.83 1.68
N THR A 25 5.99 37.30 2.58
CA THR A 25 6.33 36.57 3.81
C THR A 25 5.09 36.52 4.71
N PRO A 26 4.70 35.35 5.24
CA PRO A 26 3.61 35.27 6.19
C PRO A 26 3.98 35.95 7.51
N THR A 27 3.02 36.61 8.16
CA THR A 27 3.20 37.36 9.41
C THR A 27 3.86 36.55 10.53
N TYR A 28 3.63 35.23 10.59
CA TYR A 28 4.23 34.34 11.60
C TYR A 28 5.70 33.98 11.35
N LEU A 29 6.26 34.32 10.18
CA LEU A 29 7.65 34.08 9.79
C LEU A 29 8.46 35.39 9.64
N GLU A 30 7.82 36.54 9.82
CA GLU A 30 8.49 37.84 9.79
C GLU A 30 9.48 37.97 10.95
N GLY A 31 10.68 38.51 10.66
CA GLY A 31 11.74 38.67 11.66
C GLY A 31 12.47 37.39 12.09
N GLN A 32 12.14 36.23 11.51
CA GLN A 32 12.83 34.97 11.80
C GLN A 32 14.23 34.92 11.17
N ASN A 33 15.16 34.25 11.85
CA ASN A 33 16.53 34.08 11.36
C ASN A 33 16.56 33.21 10.07
N ALA A 34 17.31 33.66 9.06
CA ALA A 34 17.48 32.99 7.78
C ALA A 34 17.93 31.51 7.90
N SER A 35 18.78 31.19 8.88
CA SER A 35 19.23 29.81 9.13
C SER A 35 18.11 28.91 9.67
N GLY A 36 17.24 29.42 10.54
CA GLY A 36 16.06 28.71 11.02
C GLY A 36 15.03 28.46 9.92
N LEU A 37 14.79 29.47 9.08
CA LEU A 37 13.92 29.38 7.90
C LEU A 37 14.46 28.34 6.90
N LYS A 38 15.77 28.33 6.65
CA LYS A 38 16.43 27.34 5.79
C LYS A 38 16.25 25.92 6.32
N SER A 39 16.51 25.69 7.61
CA SER A 39 16.40 24.37 8.23
C SER A 39 14.98 23.80 8.12
N ASN A 40 13.97 24.61 8.46
CA ASN A 40 12.56 24.19 8.35
C ASN A 40 12.16 23.91 6.90
N ARG A 41 12.57 24.77 5.96
CA ARG A 41 12.33 24.56 4.53
C ARG A 41 12.95 23.25 4.03
N ASP A 42 14.22 23.01 4.38
CA ASP A 42 14.96 21.82 3.96
C ASP A 42 14.35 20.55 4.61
N PHE A 43 13.91 20.62 5.87
CA PHE A 43 13.19 19.53 6.54
C PHE A 43 11.88 19.17 5.82
N LEU A 44 11.04 20.18 5.51
CA LEU A 44 9.79 19.94 4.77
C LEU A 44 10.04 19.35 3.38
N ARG A 45 11.10 19.81 2.70
CA ARG A 45 11.50 19.26 1.39
C ARG A 45 11.91 17.80 1.50
N ASN A 46 12.87 17.51 2.38
CA ASN A 46 13.43 16.17 2.54
C ASN A 46 12.37 15.15 2.97
N ARG A 47 11.44 15.54 3.85
CA ARG A 47 10.33 14.67 4.28
C ARG A 47 9.42 14.32 3.10
N ARG A 48 9.10 15.29 2.24
CA ARG A 48 8.26 15.06 1.07
C ARG A 48 8.96 14.12 0.07
N ASP A 49 10.24 14.35 -0.18
CA ASP A 49 11.01 13.53 -1.12
C ASP A 49 11.14 12.08 -0.60
N PHE A 50 11.36 11.90 0.71
CA PHE A 50 11.35 10.58 1.35
C PHE A 50 9.99 9.86 1.21
N VAL A 51 8.88 10.57 1.37
CA VAL A 51 7.53 10.00 1.17
C VAL A 51 7.35 9.54 -0.27
N TYR A 52 7.76 10.34 -1.26
CA TYR A 52 7.67 9.92 -2.67
C TYR A 52 8.51 8.67 -2.96
N VAL A 53 9.74 8.61 -2.47
CA VAL A 53 10.61 7.43 -2.62
C VAL A 53 9.95 6.21 -1.97
N THR A 54 9.39 6.36 -0.78
CA THR A 54 8.73 5.26 -0.05
C THR A 54 7.51 4.76 -0.82
N ILE A 55 6.63 5.66 -1.28
CA ILE A 55 5.44 5.28 -2.06
C ILE A 55 5.84 4.57 -3.35
N PHE A 56 6.82 5.10 -4.07
CA PHE A 56 7.32 4.50 -5.31
C PHE A 56 7.88 3.10 -5.05
N LEU A 57 8.71 2.95 -4.01
CA LEU A 57 9.29 1.66 -3.62
C LEU A 57 8.19 0.66 -3.26
N SER A 58 7.23 1.05 -2.42
CA SER A 58 6.08 0.21 -2.06
C SER A 58 5.27 -0.21 -3.28
N TYR A 59 5.03 0.70 -4.23
CA TYR A 59 4.32 0.37 -5.46
C TYR A 59 5.05 -0.67 -6.31
N VAL A 60 6.38 -0.51 -6.49
CA VAL A 60 7.22 -1.48 -7.20
C VAL A 60 7.19 -2.84 -6.51
N LEU A 61 7.32 -2.88 -5.18
CA LEU A 61 7.24 -4.12 -4.40
C LEU A 61 5.90 -4.85 -4.62
N ASN A 62 4.78 -4.13 -4.61
CA ASN A 62 3.46 -4.71 -4.89
C ASN A 62 3.36 -5.27 -6.32
N ALA A 63 3.94 -4.57 -7.30
CA ALA A 63 3.97 -5.05 -8.68
C ALA A 63 4.82 -6.32 -8.83
N VAL A 64 5.98 -6.38 -8.15
CA VAL A 64 6.83 -7.58 -8.11
C VAL A 64 6.10 -8.74 -7.47
N ASP A 65 5.41 -8.51 -6.34
CA ASP A 65 4.61 -9.54 -5.65
C ASP A 65 3.52 -10.13 -6.58
N ALA A 66 2.76 -9.26 -7.25
CA ALA A 66 1.75 -9.69 -8.22
C ALA A 66 2.37 -10.44 -9.43
N TYR A 67 3.53 -9.99 -9.92
CA TYR A 67 4.25 -10.63 -11.01
C TYR A 67 4.72 -12.04 -10.64
N VAL A 68 5.28 -12.20 -9.43
CA VAL A 68 5.70 -13.50 -8.89
C VAL A 68 4.48 -14.40 -8.70
N PHE A 69 3.39 -13.92 -8.11
CA PHE A 69 2.16 -14.71 -7.97
C PHE A 69 1.61 -15.16 -9.33
N ALA A 70 1.61 -14.28 -10.33
CA ALA A 70 1.20 -14.63 -11.68
C ALA A 70 2.14 -15.67 -12.33
N HIS A 71 3.46 -15.58 -12.09
CA HIS A 71 4.44 -16.56 -12.57
C HIS A 71 4.42 -17.89 -11.82
N LEU A 72 3.94 -17.91 -10.57
CA LEU A 72 3.74 -19.14 -9.79
C LEU A 72 2.37 -19.78 -10.02
N ARG A 73 1.38 -19.07 -10.55
CA ARG A 73 0.06 -19.64 -10.89
C ARG A 73 0.07 -20.79 -11.91
N PRO A 74 0.92 -20.81 -12.96
CA PRO A 74 0.97 -21.92 -13.90
C PRO A 74 1.88 -23.08 -13.44
N PHE A 75 2.37 -23.11 -12.18
CA PHE A 75 2.93 -24.34 -11.64
C PHE A 75 1.81 -25.36 -11.47
N ASP A 76 1.58 -26.08 -12.56
CA ASP A 76 0.68 -27.21 -12.67
C ASP A 76 1.11 -28.30 -11.68
N VAL A 77 0.23 -28.61 -10.72
CA VAL A 77 0.32 -29.86 -9.96
C VAL A 77 -0.30 -30.94 -10.84
N SER A 78 0.37 -31.30 -11.93
CA SER A 78 0.20 -32.60 -12.57
C SER A 78 1.42 -33.41 -12.11
N ASP A 79 1.27 -34.37 -11.19
CA ASP A 79 0.56 -35.60 -11.46
C ASP A 79 -0.42 -36.03 -10.35
N ASP A 80 -1.68 -36.19 -10.75
CA ASP A 80 -2.67 -37.14 -10.24
C ASP A 80 -3.09 -37.10 -8.75
N LEU A 81 -3.46 -35.92 -8.24
CA LEU A 81 -4.33 -35.87 -7.06
C LEU A 81 -5.58 -35.03 -7.33
N SER A 82 -6.40 -35.50 -8.26
CA SER A 82 -7.78 -35.02 -8.37
C SER A 82 -8.59 -35.54 -7.18
N MET A 83 -8.61 -34.76 -6.10
CA MET A 83 -9.44 -35.00 -4.92
C MET A 83 -10.92 -34.78 -5.31
N ASN A 84 -11.53 -35.76 -5.98
CA ASN A 84 -12.93 -35.75 -6.38
C ASN A 84 -13.83 -36.13 -5.20
N HIS A 85 -14.03 -35.19 -4.27
CA HIS A 85 -14.92 -35.37 -3.12
C HIS A 85 -16.38 -35.29 -3.56
N ARG A 86 -16.99 -36.42 -3.87
CA ARG A 86 -18.45 -36.49 -4.06
C ARG A 86 -19.13 -36.66 -2.71
N PHE A 87 -19.74 -35.59 -2.22
CA PHE A 87 -20.68 -35.65 -1.10
C PHE A 87 -22.07 -35.97 -1.65
N ILE A 88 -22.57 -37.17 -1.37
CA ILE A 88 -23.92 -37.59 -1.76
C ILE A 88 -24.73 -37.77 -0.48
N PRO A 89 -25.65 -36.85 -0.15
CA PRO A 89 -26.63 -37.11 0.89
C PRO A 89 -27.58 -38.21 0.39
N SER A 90 -27.72 -39.29 1.16
CA SER A 90 -28.57 -40.43 0.81
C SER A 90 -29.38 -40.86 2.01
N ASN A 91 -30.66 -41.19 1.80
CA ASN A 91 -31.46 -41.86 2.80
C ASN A 91 -31.21 -43.36 2.67
N ILE A 92 -30.87 -44.03 3.78
CA ILE A 92 -30.72 -45.48 3.82
C ILE A 92 -31.88 -46.05 4.62
N THR A 93 -32.65 -46.93 4.00
CA THR A 93 -33.78 -47.61 4.65
C THR A 93 -33.23 -48.73 5.53
N SER A 94 -33.31 -48.56 6.85
CA SER A 94 -32.93 -49.60 7.81
C SER A 94 -34.15 -50.42 8.22
N PRO A 95 -34.10 -51.76 8.19
CA PRO A 95 -35.25 -52.61 8.52
C PRO A 95 -35.72 -52.47 9.98
N LEU A 96 -34.92 -51.86 10.86
CA LEU A 96 -35.28 -51.63 12.26
C LEU A 96 -35.89 -50.24 12.52
N LEU A 97 -35.55 -49.22 11.73
CA LEU A 97 -35.85 -47.81 12.05
C LEU A 97 -36.49 -47.02 10.89
N GLY A 98 -36.72 -47.64 9.73
CA GLY A 98 -37.27 -46.95 8.54
C GLY A 98 -36.21 -46.14 7.79
N ASP A 99 -36.65 -45.14 7.01
CA ASP A 99 -35.74 -44.24 6.27
C ASP A 99 -34.96 -43.34 7.23
N VAL A 100 -33.65 -43.55 7.28
CA VAL A 100 -32.74 -42.75 8.11
C VAL A 100 -31.84 -41.91 7.19
N PRO A 101 -31.71 -40.59 7.42
CA PRO A 101 -30.79 -39.76 6.66
C PRO A 101 -29.35 -40.17 6.95
N SER A 102 -28.54 -40.30 5.90
CA SER A 102 -27.12 -40.64 6.02
C SER A 102 -26.24 -39.81 5.09
N ILE A 103 -24.98 -39.68 5.51
CA ILE A 103 -23.93 -39.04 4.75
C ILE A 103 -22.88 -40.11 4.47
N SER A 104 -22.59 -40.36 3.20
CA SER A 104 -21.56 -41.30 2.78
C SER A 104 -20.38 -40.54 2.15
N LEU A 105 -19.16 -40.90 2.55
CA LEU A 105 -17.91 -40.42 1.96
C LEU A 105 -17.22 -41.60 1.27
N SER A 106 -16.90 -41.46 -0.02
CA SER A 106 -16.13 -42.44 -0.78
C SER A 106 -14.85 -41.79 -1.32
N ILE A 107 -13.71 -42.44 -1.09
CA ILE A 107 -12.40 -42.01 -1.58
C ILE A 107 -11.91 -43.09 -2.56
N LYS A 108 -11.50 -42.69 -3.76
CA LYS A 108 -10.87 -43.56 -4.75
C LYS A 108 -9.42 -43.13 -4.95
N PHE A 109 -8.55 -44.13 -5.02
CA PHE A 109 -7.13 -44.07 -5.34
C PHE A 109 -6.87 -45.16 -6.40
#